data_AF-A0A091EUW5-F1
#
_entry.id   AF-A0A091EUW5-F1
#
_cell.length_a   1.000
_cell.length_b   1.000
_cell.length_c   1.000
_cell.angle_alpha   90.00
_cell.angle_beta   90.00
_cell.angle_gamma   90.00
#
_symmetry.space_group_name_H-M   'P 1'
#
loop_
_entity.id
_entity.type
_entity.pdbx_description
1 polymer ?
#
loop_
_entity_poly.entity_id
_entity_poly.type
_entity_poly.pdbx_seq_one_letter_code
_entity_poly.pdbx_strand_id
1 'polypeptide(L)' 'VTIKDNRSHSAGRYLLQALSSQNTSVGKWEEIPTGNCSSISTAILNIPKNTTRWTSPASNLSSVQIR' A
#
# COMPACT_ATOMS: atom_id res chain seq x y z
N VAL A 1 -5.53 -1.17 -6.12
CA VAL A 1 -6.04 -1.15 -4.73
C VAL A 1 -6.89 0.10 -4.55
N THR A 2 -8.12 -0.05 -4.10
CA THR A 2 -9.05 1.07 -3.86
C THR A 2 -9.55 1.01 -2.42
N ILE A 3 -9.46 2.14 -1.73
CA ILE A 3 -9.95 2.34 -0.36
C ILE A 3 -11.31 3.02 -0.46
N LYS A 4 -12.31 2.48 0.22
CA LYS A 4 -13.61 3.13 0.42
C LYS A 4 -13.71 3.58 1.86
N ASP A 5 -13.71 4.90 2.08
CA ASP A 5 -13.87 5.54 3.37
C ASP A 5 -15.03 6.52 3.27
N ASN A 6 -16.11 6.26 4.00
CA ASN A 6 -17.33 7.08 3.95
C ASN A 6 -17.25 8.32 4.85
N ARG A 7 -16.12 8.53 5.54
CA ARG A 7 -15.90 9.74 6.34
C ARG A 7 -15.54 10.90 5.42
N SER A 8 -16.11 12.07 5.70
CA SER A 8 -15.81 13.31 4.96
C SER A 8 -14.48 13.91 5.44
N HIS A 9 -13.36 13.28 5.05
CA HIS A 9 -12.03 13.81 5.32
C HIS A 9 -11.63 14.80 4.23
N SER A 10 -11.37 16.05 4.62
CA SER A 10 -10.84 17.09 3.71
C SER A 10 -9.32 17.03 3.55
N ALA A 11 -8.63 16.35 4.48
CA ALA A 11 -7.18 16.19 4.48
C ALA A 11 -6.76 14.92 5.24
N GLY A 12 -5.63 14.33 4.84
CA GLY A 12 -5.08 13.13 5.48
C GLY A 12 -4.31 12.26 4.50
N ARG A 13 -3.85 11.10 5.00
CA ARG A 13 -3.09 10.13 4.22
C ARG A 13 -3.54 8.72 4.59
N TYR A 14 -3.72 7.88 3.58
CA TYR A 14 -3.73 6.43 3.78
C TYR A 14 -2.32 5.90 3.65
N LEU A 15 -1.97 4.97 4.54
CA LEU A 15 -0.71 4.26 4.54
C LEU A 15 -1.00 2.82 4.14
N LEU A 16 -0.39 2.36 3.06
CA LEU A 16 -0.65 1.03 2.49
C LEU A 16 0.62 0.20 2.49
N GLN A 17 0.52 -1.04 2.94
CA GLN A 17 1.61 -2.02 2.96
C GLN A 17 1.20 -3.26 2.18
N ALA A 18 2.17 -3.86 1.51
CA ALA A 18 2.01 -5.14 0.81
C ALA A 18 3.05 -6.11 1.36
N LEU A 19 2.60 -7.16 2.05
CA LEU A 19 3.44 -8.03 2.86
C LEU A 19 3.32 -9.49 2.48
N SER A 20 4.45 -10.20 2.52
CA SER A 20 4.49 -11.66 2.51
C SER A 20 4.04 -12.24 3.87
N SER A 21 3.88 -13.57 3.93
CA SER A 21 3.68 -14.30 5.19
C SER A 21 4.83 -14.12 6.20
N GLN A 22 6.01 -13.69 5.75
CA GLN A 22 7.17 -13.39 6.59
C GLN A 22 7.23 -11.92 7.03
N ASN A 23 6.16 -11.14 6.80
CA ASN A 23 6.11 -9.69 7.06
C ASN A 23 7.18 -8.88 6.32
N THR A 24 7.62 -9.35 5.15
CA THR A 24 8.54 -8.58 4.29
C THR A 24 7.76 -7.82 3.22
N SER A 25 8.23 -6.62 2.86
CA SER A 25 7.61 -5.83 1.80
C SER A 25 7.75 -6.51 0.45
N VAL A 26 6.67 -6.58 -0.32
CA VAL A 26 6.63 -7.28 -1.60
C VAL A 26 5.82 -6.53 -2.66
N GLY A 27 6.19 -6.79 -3.93
CA GLY A 27 5.61 -6.08 -5.07
C GLY A 27 6.04 -4.62 -5.13
N LYS A 28 5.40 -3.84 -5.99
CA LYS A 28 5.72 -2.43 -6.22
C LYS A 28 4.46 -1.59 -6.28
N TRP A 29 4.42 -0.53 -5.47
CA TRP A 29 3.42 0.53 -5.59
C TRP A 29 3.81 1.45 -6.74
N GLU A 30 2.86 1.79 -7.62
CA GLU A 30 3.11 2.65 -8.77
C GLU A 30 2.53 4.04 -8.54
N GLU A 31 3.21 5.06 -9.08
CA GLU A 31 2.72 6.44 -9.17
C GLU A 31 2.40 7.10 -7.82
N ILE A 32 2.92 6.55 -6.72
CA ILE A 32 2.78 7.12 -5.37
C ILE A 32 4.11 7.04 -4.60
N PRO A 33 4.39 8.02 -3.74
CA PRO A 33 5.57 7.99 -2.88
C PRO A 33 5.48 6.83 -1.88
N THR A 34 6.62 6.21 -1.62
CA THR A 34 6.78 5.20 -0.57
C THR A 34 7.68 5.72 0.53
N GLY A 35 7.28 5.51 1.78
CA GLY A 35 8.10 5.74 2.97
C GLY A 35 8.58 4.44 3.60
N ASN A 36 9.54 4.54 4.51
CA ASN A 36 9.95 3.42 5.37
C ASN A 36 9.22 3.53 6.71
N CYS A 37 8.53 2.46 7.11
CA CYS A 37 7.92 2.34 8.43
C CYS A 37 8.43 1.05 9.06
N SER A 38 9.44 1.15 9.95
CA SER A 38 10.07 -0.01 10.60
C SER A 38 10.54 -1.07 9.61
N SER A 39 11.29 -0.65 8.58
CA SER A 39 11.78 -1.51 7.49
C SER A 39 10.71 -2.04 6.53
N ILE A 40 9.45 -1.58 6.65
CA ILE A 40 8.37 -1.87 5.71
C ILE A 40 8.18 -0.72 4.73
N SER A 41 8.30 -1.02 3.43
CA SER A 41 7.93 -0.10 2.36
C SER A 41 6.42 0.16 2.42
N THR A 42 6.08 1.42 2.65
CA THR A 42 4.71 1.86 2.90
C THR A 42 4.34 2.92 1.87
N ALA A 43 3.34 2.61 1.04
CA ALA A 43 2.74 3.52 0.10
C ALA A 43 1.98 4.64 0.82
N ILE A 44 2.19 5.89 0.39
CA ILE A 44 1.56 7.06 0.98
C ILE A 44 0.57 7.63 -0.03
N LEU A 45 -0.71 7.48 0.25
CA LEU A 45 -1.80 7.96 -0.60
C LEU A 45 -2.47 9.16 0.06
N ASN A 46 -2.21 10.36 -0.48
CA ASN A 46 -2.80 11.60 0.02
C ASN A 46 -4.26 11.74 -0.43
N ILE A 47 -5.16 12.05 0.51
CA ILE A 47 -6.56 12.40 0.24
C ILE A 47 -6.60 13.64 -0.67
N PRO A 48 -7.50 13.71 -1.68
CA PRO A 48 -8.68 12.88 -1.91
C PRO A 48 -8.43 11.60 -2.71
N LYS A 49 -7.18 11.27 -3.07
CA LYS A 49 -6.91 10.02 -3.80
C LYS A 49 -7.25 8.83 -2.92
N ASN A 50 -7.99 7.89 -3.48
CA ASN A 50 -8.42 6.66 -2.79
C ASN A 50 -8.00 5.39 -3.54
N THR A 51 -7.31 5.54 -4.67
CA THR A 51 -6.91 4.43 -5.53
C THR A 51 -5.42 4.55 -5.85
N THR A 52 -4.74 3.42 -5.86
CA THR A 52 -3.36 3.28 -6.31
C THR A 52 -3.18 1.92 -7.01
N ARG A 53 -2.14 1.82 -7.83
CA ARG A 53 -1.75 0.60 -8.52
C ARG A 53 -0.66 -0.11 -7.72
N TRP A 54 -0.80 -1.42 -7.62
CA TRP A 54 0.20 -2.30 -7.03
C TRP A 54 0.44 -3.44 -8.00
N THR A 55 1.71 -3.66 -8.31
CA THR A 55 2.15 -4.73 -9.20
C THR A 55 2.72 -5.85 -8.35
N SER A 56 2.17 -7.06 -8.56
CA SER A 56 2.58 -8.25 -7.83
C SER A 56 4.05 -8.59 -8.10
N PRO A 57 4.78 -9.11 -7.10
CA PRO A 57 6.16 -9.53 -7.30
C PRO A 57 6.23 -10.74 -8.25
N ALA A 58 7.34 -10.86 -8.99
CA ALA A 58 7.65 -12.04 -9.79
C ALA A 58 8.24 -13.16 -8.90
N SER A 59 7.51 -13.58 -7.87
CA SER A 59 7.96 -14.57 -6.90
C SER A 59 6.89 -15.63 -6.63
N ASN A 60 7.31 -16.82 -6.19
CA ASN A 60 6.43 -17.94 -5.85
C ASN A 60 5.78 -17.77 -4.46
N LEU A 61 5.32 -16.57 -4.13
CA LEU A 61 4.60 -16.34 -2.88
C LEU A 61 3.21 -16.97 -2.97
N SER A 62 2.84 -17.73 -1.95
CA SER A 62 1.50 -18.33 -1.86
C SER A 62 0.41 -17.30 -1.62
N SER A 63 0.74 -16.19 -0.95
CA SER A 63 -0.19 -15.09 -0.69
C SER A 63 0.54 -13.76 -0.42
N VAL A 64 -0.21 -12.67 -0.55
CA VAL A 64 0.21 -11.32 -0.17
C VAL A 64 -0.92 -10.66 0.63
N GLN A 65 -0.58 -10.06 1.76
CA GLN A 65 -1.50 -9.24 2.55
C GLN A 65 -1.37 -7.77 2.15
N ILE A 66 -2.47 -7.15 1.73
CA ILE A 66 -2.59 -5.70 1.59
C ILE A 66 -3.29 -5.15 2.84
N ARG A 67 -2.68 -4.19 3.53
CA ARG A 67 -3.23 -3.53 4.71
C ARG A 67 -2.95 -2.03 4.74
#